data_AF-A0A2M8BTI3-F1
#
_entry.id   AF-A0A2M8BTI3-F1
#
_cell.length_a   1.000
_cell.length_b   1.000
_cell.length_c   1.000
_cell.angle_alpha   90.00
_cell.angle_beta   90.00
_cell.angle_gamma   90.00
#
_symmetry.space_group_name_H-M   'P 1'
#
loop_
_entity.id
_entity.type
_entity.pdbx_description
1 polymer ?
#
loop_
_entity_poly.entity_id
_entity_poly.type
_entity_poly.pdbx_seq_one_letter_code
_entity_poly.pdbx_strand_id
1 'polypeptide(L)' 'KLADGSSKIILLGSSTLLIKSESFSLADISVGTKVRIFGQTNPDGSVTAQNIQIDPQIRVATPSALPSN' A
#
# COMPACT_ATOMS: atom_id res chain seq x y z
N LYS A 1 -14.73 9.85 -11.31
CA LYS A 1 -15.82 9.39 -12.21
C LYS A 1 -15.64 7.89 -12.40
N LEU A 2 -16.69 7.09 -12.22
CA LEU A 2 -16.61 5.64 -12.43
C LEU A 2 -16.47 5.33 -13.93
N ALA A 3 -16.06 4.12 -14.26
CA ALA A 3 -15.89 3.69 -15.65
C ALA A 3 -17.18 3.86 -16.48
N ASP A 4 -18.34 3.77 -15.84
CA ASP A 4 -19.68 3.99 -16.41
C ASP A 4 -20.10 5.48 -16.51
N GLY A 5 -19.26 6.40 -16.04
CA GLY A 5 -19.55 7.82 -16.04
C GLY A 5 -20.43 8.34 -14.91
N SER A 6 -20.87 7.49 -14.00
CA SER A 6 -21.66 7.86 -12.82
C SER A 6 -20.81 8.41 -11.66
N SER A 7 -21.50 8.97 -10.67
CA SER A 7 -20.93 9.50 -9.43
C SER A 7 -21.33 8.63 -8.23
N LYS A 8 -20.44 8.54 -7.24
CA LYS A 8 -20.71 7.93 -5.93
C LYS A 8 -20.38 8.91 -4.83
N ILE A 9 -21.19 8.92 -3.78
CA ILE A 9 -20.90 9.62 -2.52
C ILE A 9 -20.12 8.64 -1.64
N ILE A 10 -18.95 9.05 -1.16
CA ILE A 10 -18.12 8.29 -0.23
C ILE A 10 -18.17 8.97 1.13
N LEU A 11 -18.56 8.23 2.17
CA LEU A 11 -18.54 8.71 3.55
C LEU A 11 -17.26 8.21 4.22
N LEU A 12 -16.49 9.13 4.80
CA LEU A 12 -15.26 8.82 5.52
C LEU A 12 -15.51 8.93 7.02
N GLY A 13 -15.03 7.96 7.80
CA GLY A 13 -15.08 7.97 9.26
C GLY A 13 -13.74 8.36 9.87
N SER A 14 -13.70 8.54 11.19
CA SER A 14 -12.46 8.89 11.91
C SER A 14 -11.37 7.82 11.83
N SER A 15 -11.74 6.56 11.59
CA SER A 15 -10.80 5.44 11.41
C SER A 15 -10.38 5.24 9.95
N THR A 16 -10.82 6.09 9.02
CA THR A 16 -10.48 5.92 7.60
C THR A 16 -9.03 6.33 7.34
N LEU A 17 -8.18 5.35 7.04
CA LEU A 17 -6.80 5.57 6.64
C LEU A 17 -6.72 6.10 5.20
N LEU A 18 -6.20 7.32 5.04
CA LEU A 18 -5.91 7.93 3.76
C LEU A 18 -4.45 7.67 3.38
N ILE A 19 -4.24 6.94 2.29
CA ILE A 19 -2.88 6.67 1.76
C ILE A 19 -2.73 7.49 0.47
N LYS A 20 -1.70 8.32 0.42
CA LYS A 20 -1.28 9.02 -0.80
C LYS A 20 -0.05 8.33 -1.36
N SER A 21 -0.16 7.86 -2.60
CA SER A 21 1.01 7.42 -3.36
C SER A 21 1.60 8.63 -4.07
N GLU A 22 2.86 8.94 -3.78
CA GLU A 22 3.60 10.04 -4.38
C GLU A 22 4.98 9.51 -4.78
N SER A 23 5.53 10.02 -5.89
CA SER A 23 6.88 9.69 -6.30
C SER A 23 7.86 10.31 -5.30
N PHE A 24 8.70 9.48 -4.69
CA PHE A 24 9.74 9.90 -3.76
C PHE A 24 11.12 9.51 -4.32
N SER A 25 12.15 10.21 -3.86
CA SER A 25 13.54 9.89 -4.17
C SER A 25 14.15 9.01 -3.08
N LEU A 26 15.27 8.36 -3.37
CA LEU A 26 16.01 7.60 -2.35
C LEU A 26 16.53 8.49 -1.20
N ALA A 27 16.71 9.79 -1.44
CA ALA A 27 17.14 10.73 -0.40
C ALA A 27 16.07 10.98 0.66
N ASP A 28 14.80 10.68 0.36
CA ASP A 28 13.68 10.84 1.29
C ASP A 28 13.57 9.66 2.28
N ILE A 29 14.37 8.60 2.09
CA ILE A 29 14.41 7.42 2.96
C ILE A 29 15.51 7.61 4.01
N SER A 30 15.11 7.65 5.28
CA SER A 30 16.03 7.71 6.41
C SER A 30 16.21 6.35 7.08
N VAL A 31 17.35 6.14 7.74
CA VAL A 31 17.61 4.92 8.51
C VAL A 31 16.52 4.75 9.58
N GLY A 32 15.97 3.53 9.68
CA GLY A 32 14.84 3.22 10.57
C GLY A 32 13.47 3.31 9.91
N THR A 33 13.39 3.83 8.68
CA THR A 33 12.14 3.84 7.90
C THR A 33 11.75 2.41 7.53
N LYS A 34 10.51 2.02 7.85
CA LYS A 34 9.94 0.75 7.39
C LYS A 34 9.56 0.87 5.92
N VAL A 35 10.06 -0.06 5.11
CA VAL A 35 9.78 -0.14 3.68
C VAL A 35 9.35 -1.54 3.30
N ARG A 36 8.56 -1.65 2.24
CA ARG A 36 8.29 -2.90 1.54
C ARG A 36 8.89 -2.81 0.15
N ILE A 37 9.68 -3.82 -0.21
CA ILE A 37 10.36 -3.90 -1.50
C ILE A 37 9.67 -4.98 -2.32
N PHE A 38 9.26 -4.64 -3.54
CA PHE A 38 8.82 -5.58 -4.55
C PHE A 38 9.89 -5.63 -5.63
N GLY A 39 10.44 -6.82 -5.87
CA GLY A 39 11.60 -6.98 -6.74
C GLY A 39 11.96 -8.44 -6.98
N GLN A 40 13.10 -8.65 -7.63
CA GLN A 40 13.64 -9.97 -7.91
C GLN A 40 14.76 -10.30 -6.91
N THR A 41 14.66 -11.45 -6.25
CA THR A 41 15.76 -11.98 -5.43
C THR A 41 16.86 -12.53 -6.34
N ASN A 42 18.09 -12.12 -6.07
CA ASN A 42 19.28 -12.51 -6.82
C ASN A 42 19.95 -13.73 -6.15
N PRO A 43 20.79 -14.49 -6.88
CA PRO A 43 21.47 -15.68 -6.34
C PRO A 43 22.42 -15.41 -5.16
N ASP A 44 22.92 -14.18 -5.04
CA ASP A 44 23.78 -13.72 -3.95
C ASP A 44 22.99 -13.31 -2.69
N GLY A 45 21.66 -13.42 -2.73
CA GLY A 45 20.76 -13.04 -1.64
C GLY A 45 20.35 -11.57 -1.65
N SER A 46 20.86 -10.75 -2.58
CA SER A 46 20.40 -9.36 -2.76
C SER A 46 19.05 -9.31 -3.46
N VAL A 47 18.39 -8.14 -3.45
CA VAL A 47 17.11 -7.91 -4.15
C VAL A 47 17.22 -6.72 -5.09
N THR A 48 16.94 -6.95 -6.37
CA THR A 48 16.79 -5.89 -7.37
C THR A 48 15.38 -5.32 -7.28
N ALA A 49 15.25 -4.14 -6.65
CA ALA A 49 13.97 -3.49 -6.42
C ALA A 49 13.36 -2.94 -7.73
N GLN A 50 12.08 -3.23 -7.96
CA GLN A 50 11.29 -2.69 -9.07
C GLN A 50 10.26 -1.67 -8.55
N ASN A 51 9.78 -1.87 -7.32
CA ASN A 51 8.91 -0.94 -6.63
C ASN A 51 9.22 -0.95 -5.14
N ILE A 52 9.18 0.24 -4.52
CA ILE A 52 9.37 0.39 -3.08
C ILE A 52 8.16 1.16 -2.54
N GLN A 53 7.59 0.64 -1.46
CA GLN A 53 6.54 1.31 -0.71
C GLN A 53 7.08 1.72 0.66
N ILE A 54 7.03 3.01 0.97
CA ILE A 54 7.37 3.56 2.28
C ILE A 54 6.16 3.43 3.21
N ASP A 55 6.43 3.14 4.48
CA ASP A 55 5.43 2.90 5.53
C ASP A 55 4.30 1.96 5.06
N PRO A 56 4.64 0.71 4.69
CA PRO A 56 3.67 -0.25 4.22
C PRO A 56 2.71 -0.60 5.37
N GLN A 57 1.57 0.05 5.39
CA GLN A 57 0.46 -0.30 6.26
C GLN A 57 0.02 -1.72 5.87
N ILE A 58 0.29 -2.71 6.75
CA ILE A 58 -0.21 -4.06 6.55
C ILE A 58 -1.72 -3.99 6.72
N ARG A 59 -2.43 -3.84 5.59
CA ARG A 59 -3.86 -4.11 5.55
C ARG A 59 -4.00 -5.61 5.78
N VAL A 60 -4.16 -6.01 7.04
CA VAL A 60 -4.78 -7.29 7.34
C VAL A 60 -6.17 -7.13 6.74
N ALA A 61 -6.44 -7.82 5.63
CA ALA A 61 -7.81 -8.03 5.23
C ALA A 61 -8.42 -8.81 6.38
N THR A 62 -9.09 -8.12 7.31
CA THR A 62 -10.00 -8.79 8.21
C THR A 62 -10.95 -9.53 7.29
N PRO A 63 -11.00 -10.88 7.31
CA PRO A 63 -11.97 -11.59 6.52
C PRO A 63 -13.33 -11.01 6.92
N SER A 64 -13.97 -10.31 5.98
CA SER A 64 -15.34 -9.86 6.15
C SER A 64 -16.12 -11.10 6.56
N ALA A 65 -16.69 -11.07 7.77
CA ALA A 65 -17.31 -12.22 8.40
C ALA A 65 -18.13 -13.02 7.38
N LEU A 66 -17.84 -14.32 7.28
CA LEU A 66 -18.65 -15.26 6.54
C LEU A 66 -20.09 -15.14 7.08
N PRO A 67 -21.11 -14.78 6.29
CA PRO A 67 -22.48 -14.80 6.80
C PRO A 67 -22.78 -16.23 7.25
N SER A 68 -23.06 -16.37 8.55
CA SER A 68 -23.42 -17.64 9.16
C SER A 68 -24.87 -17.93 8.80
N ASN A 69 -25.04 -19.02 8.04
CA ASN A 69 -26.23 -19.88 7.89
C ASN A 69 -27.55 -19.24 7.46
#